data_AF-A0A1I3B2P7-F1
#
_entry.id   AF-A0A1I3B2P7-F1
#
_cell.length_a   1.000
_cell.length_b   1.000
_cell.length_c   1.000
_cell.angle_alpha   90.00
_cell.angle_beta   90.00
_cell.angle_gamma   90.00
#
_symmetry.space_group_name_H-M   'P 1'
#
loop_
_entity.id
_entity.type
_entity.pdbx_description
1 polymer ?
#
loop_
_entity_poly.entity_id
_entity_poly.type
_entity_poly.pdbx_seq_one_letter_code
_entity_poly.pdbx_strand_id
1 'polypeptide(L)'
;MRRVIPALVLVTYAMLSGSIFAEPNSKVVHAQVLQIVDGDSVTVSMDGELERVRLADIDAPEHDQPPSTQDSPCLTYACGSTPN
;
A
#
# COMPACT_ATOMS: atom_id res chain seq x y z
N MET A 1 32.35 -39.53 -11.94
CA MET A 1 32.21 -38.30 -11.13
C MET A 1 32.26 -37.00 -11.95
N ARG A 2 33.17 -36.86 -12.94
CA ARG A 2 33.36 -35.61 -13.73
C ARG A 2 32.15 -35.12 -14.54
N ARG A 3 31.18 -35.99 -14.89
CA ARG A 3 29.93 -35.63 -15.61
C ARG A 3 28.72 -35.43 -14.70
N VAL A 4 28.81 -35.82 -13.43
CA VAL A 4 27.68 -35.76 -12.47
C VAL A 4 27.57 -34.36 -11.86
N ILE A 5 28.71 -33.71 -11.63
CA ILE A 5 28.80 -32.35 -11.09
C ILE A 5 28.09 -31.32 -11.99
N PRO A 6 28.37 -31.23 -13.31
CA PRO A 6 27.67 -30.24 -14.14
C PRO A 6 26.17 -30.52 -14.27
N ALA A 7 25.74 -31.79 -14.25
CA ALA A 7 24.33 -32.16 -14.26
C ALA A 7 23.63 -31.74 -12.96
N LEU A 8 24.29 -31.94 -11.81
CA LEU A 8 23.77 -31.50 -10.51
C LEU A 8 23.64 -29.97 -10.45
N VAL A 9 24.65 -29.23 -10.91
CA VAL A 9 24.64 -27.76 -10.95
C VAL A 9 23.49 -27.26 -11.84
N LEU A 10 23.29 -27.84 -13.02
CA LEU A 10 22.21 -27.46 -13.92
C LEU A 10 20.82 -27.69 -13.29
N VAL A 11 20.64 -28.83 -12.61
CA VAL A 11 19.38 -29.14 -11.91
C VAL A 11 19.13 -28.18 -10.76
N THR A 12 20.16 -27.87 -9.96
CA THR A 12 20.02 -26.89 -8.87
C THR A 12 19.73 -25.48 -9.37
N TYR A 13 20.32 -25.08 -10.50
CA TYR A 13 20.07 -23.77 -11.11
C TYR A 13 18.64 -23.66 -11.66
N ALA A 14 18.16 -24.71 -12.35
CA ALA A 14 16.79 -24.74 -12.88
C ALA A 14 15.73 -24.64 -11.78
N MET A 15 15.94 -25.32 -10.64
CA MET A 15 15.02 -25.31 -9.51
C MET A 15 14.98 -23.96 -8.76
N LEU A 16 16.04 -23.14 -8.83
CA LEU A 16 16.11 -21.85 -8.14
C LEU A 16 15.39 -20.71 -8.88
N SER A 17 15.07 -20.90 -10.17
CA SER A 17 14.44 -19.89 -11.03
C SER A 17 12.96 -19.61 -10.71
N GLY A 18 12.31 -20.45 -9.90
CA GLY A 18 10.85 -20.47 -9.76
C GLY A 18 10.23 -19.44 -8.80
N SER A 19 11.01 -18.69 -8.03
CA SER A 19 10.48 -17.88 -6.91
C SER A 19 10.43 -16.37 -7.16
N ILE A 20 10.76 -15.89 -8.36
CA ILE A 20 10.95 -14.44 -8.61
C ILE A 20 9.64 -13.75 -9.07
N PHE A 21 8.61 -14.51 -9.43
CA PHE A 21 7.32 -13.96 -9.86
C PHE A 21 6.25 -14.21 -8.80
N ALA A 22 6.33 -13.47 -7.69
CA ALA A 22 5.17 -13.32 -6.82
C ALA A 22 4.20 -12.36 -7.48
N GLU A 23 2.98 -12.80 -7.76
CA GLU A 23 1.91 -11.90 -8.21
C GLU A 23 1.65 -10.86 -7.11
N PRO A 24 1.40 -9.58 -7.47
CA PRO A 24 1.04 -8.57 -6.49
C PRO A 24 -0.26 -9.00 -5.79
N ASN A 25 -0.15 -9.35 -4.50
CA ASN A 25 -1.29 -9.72 -3.66
C ASN A 25 -2.00 -8.45 -3.15
N SER A 26 -2.34 -7.52 -4.06
CA SER A 26 -3.18 -6.39 -3.70
C SER A 26 -4.64 -6.81 -3.79
N LYS A 27 -5.36 -6.64 -2.69
CA LYS A 27 -6.80 -6.87 -2.63
C LYS A 27 -7.49 -5.53 -2.46
N VAL A 28 -8.54 -5.28 -3.23
CA VAL A 28 -9.44 -4.14 -3.00
C VAL A 28 -10.23 -4.42 -1.74
N VAL A 29 -10.12 -3.54 -0.75
CA VAL A 29 -10.91 -3.60 0.47
C VAL A 29 -11.88 -2.44 0.51
N HIS A 30 -13.11 -2.70 0.94
CA HIS A 30 -14.13 -1.68 1.11
C HIS A 30 -14.18 -1.30 2.58
N ALA A 31 -14.01 -0.01 2.87
CA ALA A 31 -14.02 0.53 4.22
C ALA A 31 -14.79 1.84 4.24
N GLN A 32 -15.38 2.18 5.39
CA GLN A 32 -16.04 3.46 5.59
C GLN A 32 -15.07 4.43 6.24
N VAL A 33 -14.84 5.60 5.62
CA VAL A 33 -14.05 6.66 6.24
C VAL A 33 -14.84 7.27 7.39
N LEU A 34 -14.26 7.29 8.58
CA LEU A 34 -14.87 7.86 9.78
C LEU A 34 -14.27 9.23 10.12
N GLN A 35 -12.97 9.39 9.91
CA GLN A 35 -12.25 10.62 10.20
C GLN A 35 -11.05 10.76 9.27
N ILE A 36 -10.77 12.00 8.86
CA ILE A 36 -9.54 12.37 8.18
C ILE A 36 -8.62 12.96 9.24
N VAL A 37 -7.40 12.44 9.36
CA VAL A 37 -6.47 12.90 10.39
C VAL A 37 -5.47 13.88 9.81
N ASP A 38 -4.87 13.54 8.67
CA ASP A 38 -3.89 14.38 7.97
C ASP A 38 -4.13 14.28 6.44
N GLY A 39 -3.30 14.94 5.63
CA GLY A 39 -3.47 14.96 4.18
C GLY A 39 -3.26 13.61 3.48
N ASP A 40 -2.67 12.62 4.16
CA ASP A 40 -2.41 11.26 3.66
C ASP A 40 -2.97 10.15 4.58
N SER A 41 -3.62 10.53 5.69
CA SER A 41 -3.96 9.60 6.78
C SER A 41 -5.43 9.68 7.15
N VAL A 42 -6.11 8.52 7.15
CA VAL A 42 -7.54 8.39 7.48
C VAL A 42 -7.78 7.31 8.53
N THR A 43 -8.79 7.51 9.35
CA THR A 43 -9.38 6.46 10.19
C THR A 43 -10.58 5.87 9.47
N VAL A 44 -10.59 4.56 9.28
CA VAL A 44 -11.65 3.83 8.59
C VAL A 44 -12.24 2.74 9.49
N SER A 45 -13.50 2.38 9.21
CA SER A 45 -14.12 1.15 9.70
C SER A 45 -14.04 0.09 8.61
N MET A 46 -13.39 -1.03 8.92
CA MET A 46 -13.22 -2.16 8.02
C MET A 46 -13.52 -3.45 8.80
N ASP A 47 -14.46 -4.25 8.30
CA ASP A 47 -14.90 -5.49 8.96
C ASP A 47 -15.32 -5.32 10.45
N GLY A 48 -15.77 -4.12 10.84
CA GLY A 48 -16.17 -3.79 12.20
C GLY A 48 -15.03 -3.38 13.12
N GLU A 49 -13.80 -3.35 12.63
CA GLU A 49 -12.61 -2.86 13.33
C GLU A 49 -12.24 -1.44 12.86
N LEU A 50 -11.69 -0.66 13.78
CA LEU A 50 -11.21 0.70 13.51
C LEU A 50 -9.72 0.65 13.17
N GLU A 51 -9.38 1.03 11.95
CA GLU A 51 -8.01 1.07 11.49
C GLU A 51 -7.59 2.47 11.06
N ARG A 52 -6.35 2.84 11.37
CA ARG A 52 -5.70 4.04 10.82
C ARG A 52 -4.90 3.62 9.59
N VAL A 53 -5.27 4.16 8.44
CA VAL A 53 -4.64 3.86 7.14
C VAL A 53 -3.90 5.10 6.64
N ARG A 54 -2.64 4.90 6.25
CA ARG A 54 -1.84 5.91 5.55
C ARG A 54 -1.79 5.54 4.07
N LEU A 55 -2.06 6.51 3.20
CA LEU A 55 -2.07 6.33 1.76
C LEU A 55 -0.64 6.08 1.27
N ALA A 56 -0.43 4.94 0.60
CA ALA A 56 0.87 4.65 -0.01
C ALA A 56 1.16 5.65 -1.13
N ASP A 57 2.44 6.02 -1.29
CA ASP A 57 2.95 6.93 -2.31
C ASP A 57 2.40 8.37 -2.28
N ILE A 58 1.66 8.73 -1.22
CA ILE A 58 1.23 10.10 -0.95
C ILE A 58 1.93 10.55 0.33
N ASP A 59 2.65 11.68 0.24
CA ASP A 59 3.27 12.35 1.39
C ASP A 59 2.66 13.74 1.50
N ALA A 60 1.94 13.99 2.60
CA ALA A 60 1.28 15.26 2.86
C ALA A 60 1.84 15.86 4.16
N PRO A 61 1.90 17.20 4.27
CA PRO A 61 2.27 17.84 5.52
C PRO A 61 1.38 17.35 6.67
N GLU A 62 2.03 16.99 7.77
CA GLU A 62 1.34 16.59 9.01
C GLU A 62 0.69 17.83 9.65
N HIS A 63 -0.37 17.63 10.45
CA HIS A 63 -1.14 18.74 11.04
C HIS A 63 -0.30 19.77 11.83
N ASP A 64 0.80 19.33 12.45
CA ASP A 64 1.68 20.16 13.27
C ASP A 64 2.75 20.92 12.45
N GLN A 65 2.75 20.77 11.12
CA GLN A 65 3.67 21.47 10.23
C GLN A 65 3.12 22.85 9.81
N PRO A 66 3.99 23.86 9.62
CA PRO A 66 3.54 25.17 9.19
C PRO A 66 2.87 25.07 7.81
N PRO A 67 1.67 25.65 7.63
CA PRO A 67 0.92 25.51 6.40
C PRO A 67 1.70 26.13 5.24
N SER A 68 2.00 25.33 4.22
CA SER A 68 2.49 25.89 2.97
C SER A 68 1.27 26.47 2.22
N THR A 69 1.44 27.57 1.50
CA THR A 69 0.34 28.37 0.94
C THR A 69 -0.50 27.62 -0.13
N GLN A 70 -0.22 26.34 -0.39
CA GLN A 70 -0.88 25.50 -1.40
C GLN A 70 -1.46 24.18 -0.86
N ASP A 71 -1.50 23.98 0.46
CA ASP A 71 -2.05 22.76 1.06
C ASP A 71 -3.59 22.83 1.15
N SER A 72 -4.24 22.62 0.01
CA SER A 72 -5.69 22.41 -0.02
C SER A 72 -6.01 21.06 0.63
N PRO A 73 -7.11 20.92 1.42
CA PRO A 73 -7.50 19.66 2.03
C PRO A 73 -8.16 18.74 0.98
N CYS A 74 -7.39 18.33 -0.02
CA CYS A 74 -7.87 17.55 -1.17
C CYS A 74 -8.47 16.21 -0.73
N LEU A 75 -7.89 15.58 0.30
CA LEU A 75 -8.41 14.33 0.87
C LEU A 75 -9.79 14.52 1.50
N THR A 76 -10.03 15.67 2.17
CA THR A 76 -11.35 16.04 2.70
C THR A 76 -12.38 16.24 1.61
N TYR A 77 -12.00 16.87 0.50
CA TYR A 77 -12.90 16.97 -0.65
C TYR A 77 -13.18 15.61 -1.29
N ALA A 78 -12.16 14.75 -1.45
CA ALA A 78 -12.30 13.45 -2.09
C ALA A 78 -13.14 12.46 -1.27
N CYS A 79 -13.00 12.45 0.06
CA CYS A 79 -13.77 11.57 0.93
C CYS A 79 -15.14 12.16 1.34
N GLY A 80 -15.30 13.49 1.30
CA GLY A 80 -16.50 14.19 1.75
C GLY A 80 -17.50 14.56 0.65
N SER A 81 -17.16 14.42 -0.64
CA SER A 81 -18.06 14.71 -1.75
C SER A 81 -18.96 13.52 -2.10
N THR A 82 -19.93 13.21 -1.25
CA THR A 82 -21.15 12.51 -1.72
C THR A 82 -22.09 13.55 -2.33
N PRO A 83 -22.47 13.47 -3.62
CA PRO A 83 -23.61 14.23 -4.11
C PRO A 83 -24.86 13.71 -3.41
N ASN A 84 -25.68 14.63 -2.88
CA ASN A 84 -27.08 14.35 -2.55
C ASN A 84 -27.84 13.89 -3.80
#